data_AF-R6WX14-F1
#
_entry.id   AF-R6WX14-F1
#
_cell.length_a   1.000
_cell.length_b   1.000
_cell.length_c   1.000
_cell.angle_alpha   90.00
_cell.angle_beta   90.00
_cell.angle_gamma   90.00
#
_symmetry.space_group_name_H-M   'P 1'
#
loop_
_entity.id
_entity.type
_entity.pdbx_description
1 polymer ?
#
loop_
_entity_poly.entity_id
_entity_poly.type
_entity_poly.pdbx_seq_one_letter_code
_entity_poly.pdbx_strand_id
1 'polypeptide(L)'
;MPRGMNPKSRANLISNSDRTPKERKELAEKMGQASGEARRRLKSFRELDADFTTDDERKEMLDALKLKAKRGNIKAFEIYRDTVGLKPKENVEISGELANPFAGLTDAELKKLAGMDG
;
A
#
# COMPACT_ATOMS: atom_id res chain seq x y z
N MET A 1 24.57 9.43 5.86
CA MET A 1 24.12 10.30 6.98
C MET A 1 22.60 10.24 7.08
N PRO A 2 22.02 10.14 8.30
CA PRO A 2 20.57 10.15 8.49
C PRO A 2 19.96 11.51 8.08
N ARG A 3 18.78 11.49 7.45
CA ARG A 3 18.05 12.72 7.10
C ARG A 3 17.69 13.46 8.41
N GLY A 4 18.10 14.74 8.53
CA GLY A 4 17.80 15.60 9.68
C GLY A 4 19.00 16.00 10.57
N MET A 5 20.16 15.34 10.42
CA MET A 5 21.40 15.70 11.13
C MET A 5 22.33 16.63 10.34
N ASN A 6 21.89 17.18 9.21
CA ASN A 6 22.69 18.17 8.49
C ASN A 6 22.57 19.52 9.23
N PRO A 7 23.63 20.07 9.82
CA PRO A 7 23.55 21.35 10.54
C PRO A 7 23.10 22.51 9.64
N LYS A 8 23.28 22.40 8.32
CA LYS A 8 22.79 23.37 7.33
C LYS A 8 21.31 23.19 6.95
N SER A 9 20.65 22.07 7.32
CA SER A 9 19.24 21.86 6.94
C SER A 9 18.26 22.68 7.78
N ARG A 10 18.63 23.05 9.02
CA ARG A 10 17.79 23.88 9.89
C ARG A 10 17.99 25.38 9.66
N ALA A 11 19.20 25.80 9.28
CA ALA A 11 19.56 27.20 9.09
C ALA A 11 18.74 27.94 8.01
N ASN A 12 18.21 27.21 7.02
CA ASN A 12 17.45 27.76 5.90
C ASN A 12 15.93 27.48 5.98
N LEU A 13 15.44 26.94 7.10
CA LEU A 13 14.04 26.56 7.25
C LEU A 13 13.22 27.77 7.74
N ILE A 14 12.32 28.28 6.90
CA ILE A 14 11.37 29.33 7.29
C ILE A 14 10.14 28.66 7.92
N SER A 15 9.71 29.13 9.10
CA SER A 15 8.50 28.62 9.78
C SER A 15 7.22 29.14 9.10
N ASN A 16 6.12 28.40 9.21
CA ASN A 16 4.82 28.87 8.72
C ASN A 16 4.30 30.10 9.49
N SER A 17 4.72 30.30 10.73
CA SER A 17 4.41 31.49 11.54
C SER A 17 5.00 32.77 10.94
N ASP A 18 6.10 32.64 10.21
CA ASP A 18 6.87 33.77 9.67
C ASP A 18 6.46 34.08 8.22
N ARG A 19 5.52 33.29 7.67
CA ARG A 19 4.99 33.45 6.31
C ARG A 19 3.67 34.21 6.32
N THR A 20 3.50 35.08 5.34
CA THR A 20 2.22 35.74 5.10
C THR A 20 1.13 34.72 4.73
N PRO A 21 -0.16 35.05 4.93
CA PRO A 21 -1.26 34.20 4.50
C PRO A 21 -1.20 33.83 3.01
N LYS A 22 -0.75 34.76 2.17
CA LYS A 22 -0.63 34.58 0.72
C LYS A 22 0.45 33.54 0.37
N GLU A 23 1.63 33.64 0.95
CA GLU A 23 2.73 32.69 0.72
C GLU A 23 2.38 31.28 1.20
N ARG A 24 1.66 31.17 2.33
CA ARG A 24 1.17 29.87 2.82
C ARG A 24 0.20 29.22 1.84
N LYS A 25 -0.69 30.00 1.24
CA LYS A 25 -1.64 29.52 0.23
C LYS A 25 -0.90 29.00 -1.02
N GLU A 26 0.02 29.80 -1.57
CA GLU A 26 0.79 29.42 -2.76
C GLU A 26 1.65 28.16 -2.51
N LEU A 27 2.23 28.01 -1.32
CA LEU A 27 3.00 26.82 -0.97
C LEU A 27 2.10 25.60 -0.81
N ALA A 28 0.93 25.76 -0.17
CA ALA A 28 -0.06 24.68 -0.03
C ALA A 28 -0.54 24.16 -1.39
N GLU A 29 -0.78 25.06 -2.35
CA GLU A 29 -1.15 24.69 -3.72
C GLU A 29 -0.03 23.89 -4.40
N LYS A 30 1.23 24.35 -4.34
CA LYS A 30 2.38 23.62 -4.89
C LYS A 30 2.56 22.24 -4.26
N MET A 31 2.42 22.13 -2.93
CA MET A 31 2.50 20.85 -2.23
C MET A 31 1.35 19.91 -2.60
N GLY A 32 0.14 20.44 -2.74
CA GLY A 32 -1.04 19.69 -3.17
C GLY A 32 -0.88 19.12 -4.58
N GLN A 33 -0.39 19.93 -5.52
CA GLN A 33 -0.09 19.50 -6.89
C GLN A 33 0.94 18.37 -6.92
N ALA A 34 2.08 18.54 -6.24
CA ALA A 34 3.13 17.53 -6.18
C ALA A 34 2.65 16.21 -5.53
N SER A 35 1.86 16.30 -4.46
CA SER A 35 1.26 15.12 -3.81
C SER A 35 0.23 14.44 -4.72
N GLY A 36 -0.59 15.21 -5.42
CA GLY A 36 -1.55 14.69 -6.40
C GLY A 36 -0.86 13.99 -7.57
N GLU A 37 0.24 14.54 -8.08
CA GLU A 37 1.07 13.88 -9.09
C GLU A 37 1.71 12.59 -8.56
N ALA A 38 2.27 12.60 -7.35
CA ALA A 38 2.83 11.42 -6.73
C ALA A 38 1.77 10.33 -6.53
N ARG A 39 0.56 10.69 -6.08
CA ARG A 39 -0.57 9.76 -5.96
C ARG A 39 -1.03 9.22 -7.31
N ARG A 40 -1.10 10.06 -8.35
CA ARG A 40 -1.39 9.62 -9.72
C ARG A 40 -0.34 8.65 -10.24
N ARG A 41 0.94 8.87 -9.92
CA ARG A 41 2.04 7.94 -10.23
C ARG A 41 1.97 6.65 -9.42
N LEU A 42 1.36 6.68 -8.23
CA LEU A 42 1.29 5.56 -7.28
C LEU A 42 -0.05 4.79 -7.34
N LYS A 43 -0.91 5.02 -8.35
CA LYS A 43 -2.18 4.29 -8.45
C LYS A 43 -1.93 2.78 -8.44
N SER A 44 -2.68 2.06 -7.62
CA SER A 44 -2.61 0.61 -7.65
C SER A 44 -3.24 0.07 -8.94
N PHE A 45 -2.86 -1.14 -9.35
CA PHE A 45 -3.47 -1.78 -10.52
C PHE A 45 -5.00 -1.84 -10.41
N ARG A 46 -5.54 -2.08 -9.20
CA ARG A 46 -6.98 -2.14 -8.96
C ARG A 46 -7.68 -0.80 -9.21
N GLU A 47 -7.04 0.31 -8.86
CA GLU A 47 -7.58 1.65 -9.11
C GLU A 47 -7.55 1.98 -10.61
N LEU A 48 -6.47 1.60 -11.31
CA LEU A 48 -6.40 1.74 -12.76
C LEU A 48 -7.47 0.88 -13.44
N ASP A 49 -7.60 -0.39 -13.08
CA ASP A 49 -8.65 -1.28 -13.62
C ASP A 49 -10.05 -0.73 -13.38
N ALA A 50 -10.32 -0.15 -12.20
CA ALA A 50 -11.61 0.49 -11.92
C ALA A 50 -11.88 1.72 -12.80
N ASP A 51 -10.85 2.48 -13.16
CA ASP A 51 -10.98 3.66 -14.02
C ASP A 51 -11.12 3.31 -15.52
N PHE A 52 -10.55 2.18 -15.95
CA PHE A 52 -10.41 1.83 -17.37
C PHE A 52 -11.23 0.62 -17.81
N THR A 53 -11.83 -0.11 -16.87
CA THR A 53 -12.54 -1.35 -17.18
C THR A 53 -13.86 -1.38 -16.44
N THR A 54 -14.93 -1.44 -17.22
CA THR A 54 -16.30 -1.57 -16.72
C THR A 54 -16.57 -2.98 -16.21
N ASP A 55 -17.66 -3.14 -15.45
CA ASP A 55 -18.07 -4.47 -14.98
C ASP A 55 -18.43 -5.42 -16.13
N ASP A 56 -18.98 -4.90 -17.23
CA ASP A 56 -19.36 -5.73 -18.37
C ASP A 56 -18.13 -6.17 -19.18
N GLU A 57 -17.14 -5.29 -19.39
CA GLU A 57 -15.85 -5.68 -19.98
C GLU A 57 -15.14 -6.73 -19.12
N ARG A 58 -15.17 -6.60 -17.79
CA ARG A 58 -14.63 -7.62 -16.87
C ARG A 58 -15.33 -8.97 -17.04
N LYS A 59 -16.65 -9.00 -17.22
CA LYS A 59 -17.41 -10.24 -17.50
C LYS A 59 -17.02 -10.86 -18.83
N GLU A 60 -16.90 -10.06 -19.89
CA GLU A 60 -16.47 -10.53 -21.21
C GLU A 60 -15.07 -11.16 -21.17
N MET A 61 -14.15 -10.54 -20.43
CA MET A 61 -12.81 -11.09 -20.20
C MET A 61 -12.86 -12.45 -19.47
N LEU A 62 -13.71 -12.60 -18.46
CA LEU A 62 -13.92 -13.86 -17.75
C LEU A 62 -14.51 -14.94 -18.66
N ASP A 63 -15.45 -14.60 -19.54
CA ASP A 63 -16.01 -15.54 -20.52
C ASP A 63 -14.97 -15.99 -21.54
N ALA A 64 -14.11 -15.07 -22.00
CA ALA A 64 -12.99 -15.40 -22.86
C ALA A 64 -11.98 -16.33 -22.17
N LEU A 65 -11.66 -16.08 -20.89
CA LEU A 65 -10.80 -16.97 -20.08
C LEU A 65 -11.43 -18.37 -19.97
N LYS A 66 -12.73 -18.45 -19.68
CA LYS A 66 -13.48 -19.71 -19.62
C LYS A 66 -13.43 -20.47 -20.93
N LEU A 67 -13.58 -19.79 -22.07
CA LEU A 67 -13.47 -20.42 -23.40
C LEU A 67 -12.06 -20.94 -23.66
N LYS A 68 -11.02 -20.18 -23.33
CA LYS A 68 -9.61 -20.61 -23.47
C LYS A 68 -9.31 -21.81 -22.58
N ALA A 69 -9.80 -21.80 -21.34
CA ALA A 69 -9.68 -22.91 -20.40
C ALA A 69 -10.33 -24.18 -20.96
N LYS A 70 -11.56 -24.09 -21.50
CA LYS A 70 -12.26 -25.20 -22.17
C LYS A 70 -11.48 -25.78 -23.36
N ARG A 71 -10.64 -24.98 -24.01
CA ARG A 71 -9.77 -25.41 -25.13
C ARG A 71 -8.42 -25.98 -24.65
N GLY A 72 -8.26 -26.23 -23.35
CA GLY A 72 -7.06 -26.84 -22.78
C GLY A 72 -5.97 -25.85 -22.36
N ASN A 73 -6.23 -24.54 -22.33
CA ASN A 73 -5.27 -23.58 -21.79
C ASN A 73 -5.28 -23.63 -20.25
N ILE A 74 -4.31 -24.35 -19.69
CA ILE A 74 -4.16 -24.56 -18.23
C ILE A 74 -4.01 -23.21 -17.50
N LYS A 75 -3.24 -22.28 -18.07
CA LYS A 75 -3.03 -20.98 -17.41
C LYS A 75 -4.31 -20.15 -17.33
N ALA A 76 -5.15 -20.19 -18.35
CA ALA A 76 -6.46 -19.55 -18.33
C ALA A 76 -7.38 -20.18 -17.28
N PHE A 77 -7.31 -21.50 -17.08
CA PHE A 77 -8.04 -22.18 -16.01
C PHE A 77 -7.57 -21.76 -14.61
N GLU A 78 -6.26 -21.67 -14.38
CA GLU A 78 -5.69 -21.18 -13.11
C GLU A 78 -6.17 -19.76 -12.79
N ILE A 79 -6.06 -18.83 -13.77
CA ILE A 79 -6.50 -17.45 -13.59
C ILE A 79 -8.00 -17.40 -13.30
N TYR A 80 -8.81 -18.11 -14.08
CA TYR A 80 -10.25 -18.19 -13.85
C TYR A 80 -10.57 -18.71 -12.45
N ARG A 81 -9.99 -19.85 -12.04
CA ARG A 81 -10.14 -20.45 -10.70
C ARG A 81 -9.79 -19.45 -9.60
N ASP A 82 -8.65 -18.76 -9.73
CA ASP A 82 -8.17 -17.83 -8.72
C ASP A 82 -9.09 -16.60 -8.62
N THR A 83 -9.61 -16.10 -9.75
CA THR A 83 -10.56 -14.97 -9.77
C THR A 83 -11.91 -15.30 -9.15
N VAL A 84 -12.38 -16.56 -9.22
CA VAL A 84 -13.64 -16.99 -8.57
C VAL A 84 -13.45 -17.40 -7.09
N GLY A 85 -12.28 -17.14 -6.52
CA GLY A 85 -12.00 -17.39 -5.10
C GLY A 85 -11.62 -18.83 -4.77
N LEU A 86 -11.35 -19.67 -5.78
CA LEU A 86 -10.93 -21.07 -5.60
C LEU A 86 -9.39 -21.22 -5.59
N LYS A 87 -8.67 -20.15 -5.24
CA LYS A 87 -7.20 -20.19 -5.15
C LYS A 87 -6.78 -21.21 -4.07
N PRO A 88 -5.92 -22.19 -4.39
CA PRO A 88 -5.40 -23.14 -3.41
C PRO A 88 -4.70 -22.41 -2.28
N LYS A 89 -4.79 -22.96 -1.06
CA LYS A 89 -4.02 -22.44 0.07
C LYS A 89 -2.54 -22.63 -0.22
N GLU A 90 -1.79 -21.54 -0.20
CA GLU A 90 -0.34 -21.56 -0.21
C GLU A 90 0.12 -21.81 1.24
N ASN A 91 0.67 -22.99 1.49
CA ASN A 91 1.34 -23.26 2.76
C ASN A 91 2.73 -22.65 2.68
N VAL A 92 2.94 -21.53 3.38
CA VAL A 92 4.27 -20.93 3.52
C VAL A 92 4.92 -21.55 4.75
N GLU A 93 5.96 -22.36 4.53
CA GLU A 93 6.81 -22.83 5.61
C GLU A 93 7.74 -21.70 6.06
N ILE A 94 7.39 -21.06 7.18
CA ILE A 94 8.25 -20.08 7.83
C ILE A 94 9.26 -20.87 8.68
N SER A 95 10.48 -21.04 8.16
CA SER A 95 11.60 -21.57 8.93
C SER A 95 12.55 -20.43 9.33
N GLY A 96 12.75 -20.29 10.63
CA GLY A 96 13.60 -19.27 11.24
C GLY A 96 13.32 -19.19 12.74
N GLU A 97 14.34 -18.85 13.54
CA GLU A 97 14.12 -18.46 14.94
C GLU A 97 13.28 -17.18 14.92
N LEU A 98 12.04 -17.26 15.44
CA LEU A 98 11.30 -16.07 15.81
C LEU A 98 12.14 -15.35 16.87
N ALA A 99 12.93 -14.37 16.44
CA ALA A 99 13.54 -13.39 17.31
C ALA A 99 12.39 -12.54 17.87
N ASN A 100 11.63 -13.15 18.79
CA ASN A 100 10.56 -12.50 19.49
C ASN A 100 11.21 -11.42 20.35
N PRO A 101 11.11 -10.13 20.00
CA PRO A 101 11.75 -9.07 20.76
C PRO A 101 11.13 -8.91 22.16
N PHE A 102 10.05 -9.66 22.42
CA PHE A 102 9.34 -9.70 23.68
C PHE A 102 9.55 -11.00 24.46
N ALA A 103 10.45 -11.89 24.01
CA ALA A 103 10.81 -13.08 24.76
C ALA A 103 11.40 -12.67 26.13
N GLY A 104 10.74 -13.06 27.22
CA GLY A 104 11.18 -12.78 28.59
C GLY A 104 10.43 -11.66 29.31
N LEU A 105 9.50 -10.96 28.66
CA LEU A 105 8.58 -10.04 29.34
C LEU A 105 7.42 -10.79 30.00
N THR A 106 6.99 -10.29 31.15
CA THR A 106 5.80 -10.76 31.86
C THR A 106 4.53 -10.18 31.27
N ASP A 107 3.39 -10.83 31.52
CA ASP A 107 2.08 -10.38 31.02
C ASP A 107 1.74 -8.93 31.43
N ALA A 108 2.20 -8.50 32.61
CA ALA A 108 2.03 -7.14 33.09
C ALA A 108 2.87 -6.14 32.27
N GLU A 109 4.11 -6.48 31.93
CA GLU A 109 4.98 -5.62 31.12
C GLU A 109 4.53 -5.56 29.67
N LEU A 110 3.99 -6.65 29.13
CA LEU A 110 3.38 -6.68 27.81
C LEU A 110 2.13 -5.80 27.74
N LYS A 111 1.26 -5.85 28.76
CA LYS A 111 0.08 -4.96 28.85
C LYS A 111 0.47 -3.49 28.96
N LYS A 112 1.50 -3.19 29.74
CA LYS A 112 2.06 -1.84 29.84
C LYS A 112 2.61 -1.32 28.52
N LEU A 113 3.37 -2.16 27.81
CA LEU A 113 3.91 -1.83 26.50
C LEU A 113 2.79 -1.63 25.46
N ALA A 114 1.71 -2.42 25.56
CA ALA A 114 0.53 -2.32 24.70
C ALA A 114 -0.41 -1.17 25.09
N GLY A 115 -0.13 -0.42 26.17
CA GLY A 115 -0.98 0.65 26.66
C GLY A 115 -2.33 0.18 27.21
N MET A 116 -2.37 -1.08 27.68
CA MET A 116 -3.57 -1.75 28.22
C MET A 116 -3.66 -1.69 29.75
N ASP A 117 -2.82 -0.87 30.39
CA ASP A 117 -2.86 -0.62 31.83
C ASP A 117 -3.98 0.38 32.14
N GLY A 118 -5.20 -0.14 32.25
CA GLY A 118 -6.37 0.51 32.82
C GLY A 118 -6.90 -0.29 34.00
#